data_AF-A0A2T4CR39-F1
#
_entry.id   AF-A0A2T4CR39-F1
#
_cell.length_a   1.000
_cell.length_b   1.000
_cell.length_c   1.000
_cell.angle_alpha   90.00
_cell.angle_beta   90.00
_cell.angle_gamma   90.00
#
_symmetry.space_group_name_H-M   'P 1'
#
loop_
_entity.id
_entity.type
_entity.pdbx_description
1 polymer ?
#
loop_
_entity_poly.entity_id
_entity_poly.type
_entity_poly.pdbx_seq_one_letter_code
_entity_poly.pdbx_strand_id
1 'polypeptide(L)'
;RTIKETLTKLTLATGSRDWVLLLPLALYRARNTPGPHGLTPYEILYGAPPPLVNFPDPDMTRVTNSPSLQAHLQALYLVQHEVWRPLAAAYQEQLDRPVVPHPYRVGDTVWVRRHQTKNLEPRWKGPYTVLLTTPTALKVDGIAAWIHAAHVKAADPGGGPSSRLT
;
A
#
# COMPACT_ATOMS: atom_id res chain seq x y z
N ARG A 1 5.77 8.71 -1.99
CA ARG A 1 5.43 9.92 -2.77
C ARG A 1 4.02 9.75 -3.33
N THR A 2 3.14 10.74 -3.21
CA THR A 2 1.70 10.55 -3.54
C THR A 2 1.32 11.14 -4.91
N ILE A 3 0.28 10.59 -5.56
CA ILE A 3 -0.27 11.09 -6.84
C ILE A 3 -0.70 12.57 -6.69
N LYS A 4 -1.31 12.91 -5.55
CA LYS A 4 -1.73 14.28 -5.24
C LYS A 4 -0.56 15.26 -5.27
N GLU A 5 0.54 14.95 -4.60
CA GLU A 5 1.75 15.79 -4.63
C GLU A 5 2.27 16.02 -6.06
N THR A 6 2.27 14.98 -6.90
CA THR A 6 2.72 15.12 -8.28
C THR A 6 1.79 15.99 -9.12
N LEU A 7 0.48 15.85 -8.96
CA LEU A 7 -0.51 16.68 -9.63
C LEU A 7 -0.38 18.14 -9.20
N THR A 8 -0.28 18.41 -7.89
CA THR A 8 -0.09 19.78 -7.38
C THR A 8 1.16 20.45 -7.99
N LYS A 9 2.28 19.71 -8.06
CA LYS A 9 3.51 20.24 -8.68
C LYS A 9 3.35 20.52 -10.16
N LEU A 10 2.67 19.63 -10.90
CA LEU A 10 2.41 19.82 -12.33
C LEU A 10 1.48 21.00 -12.59
N THR A 11 0.43 21.15 -11.78
CA THR A 11 -0.48 22.30 -11.85
C THR A 11 0.24 23.63 -11.63
N LEU A 12 1.15 23.70 -10.65
CA LEU A 12 1.96 24.90 -10.41
C LEU A 12 2.94 25.20 -11.56
N ALA A 13 3.55 24.17 -12.15
CA ALA A 13 4.53 24.35 -13.23
C ALA A 13 3.89 24.72 -14.57
N THR A 14 2.71 24.16 -14.88
CA THR A 14 2.03 24.35 -16.17
C THR A 14 0.98 25.46 -16.12
N GLY A 15 0.59 25.93 -14.94
CA GLY A 15 -0.50 26.91 -14.76
C GLY A 15 -1.90 26.34 -15.03
N SER A 16 -2.00 25.09 -15.49
CA SER A 16 -3.25 24.40 -15.77
C SER A 16 -3.83 23.75 -14.52
N ARG A 17 -5.10 24.05 -14.22
CA ARG A 17 -5.88 23.42 -13.15
C ARG A 17 -6.59 22.14 -13.59
N ASP A 18 -6.48 21.77 -14.86
CA ASP A 18 -7.07 20.54 -15.36
C ASP A 18 -6.20 19.32 -14.97
N TRP A 19 -6.56 18.72 -13.84
CA TRP A 19 -5.88 17.54 -13.33
C TRP A 19 -6.07 16.31 -14.21
N VAL A 20 -7.12 16.24 -15.04
CA VAL A 20 -7.37 15.11 -15.95
C VAL A 20 -6.29 15.07 -17.02
N LEU A 21 -5.93 16.22 -17.58
CA LEU A 21 -4.84 16.35 -18.55
C LEU A 21 -3.47 16.03 -17.94
N LEU A 22 -3.27 16.33 -16.65
CA LEU A 22 -2.00 16.09 -15.94
C LEU A 22 -1.90 14.66 -15.37
N LEU A 23 -3.00 13.92 -15.29
CA LEU A 23 -3.07 12.60 -14.70
C LEU A 23 -2.15 11.58 -15.38
N PRO A 24 -2.08 11.48 -16.73
CA PRO A 24 -1.16 10.54 -17.38
C PRO A 24 0.30 10.76 -16.97
N LEU A 25 0.72 12.01 -16.83
CA LEU A 25 2.09 12.37 -16.41
C LEU A 25 2.34 12.07 -14.94
N ALA A 26 1.35 12.30 -14.07
CA ALA A 26 1.42 11.94 -12.66
C ALA A 26 1.54 10.41 -12.47
N LEU A 27 0.76 9.63 -13.21
CA LEU A 27 0.83 8.16 -13.20
C LEU A 27 2.14 7.64 -13.79
N TYR A 28 2.62 8.23 -14.89
CA TYR A 28 3.92 7.90 -15.46
C TYR A 28 5.04 8.09 -14.43
N ARG A 29 5.07 9.25 -13.75
CA ARG A 29 6.04 9.49 -12.67
C ARG A 29 5.90 8.49 -11.53
N ALA A 30 4.69 8.21 -11.07
CA ALA A 30 4.46 7.25 -9.99
C ALA A 30 4.97 5.84 -10.32
N ARG A 31 4.82 5.40 -11.58
CA ARG A 31 5.25 4.06 -12.03
C ARG A 31 6.75 3.97 -12.29
N ASN A 32 7.40 5.07 -12.62
CA ASN A 32 8.81 5.12 -13.04
C ASN A 32 9.73 5.82 -12.03
N THR A 33 9.28 6.04 -10.79
CA THR A 33 10.14 6.55 -9.72
C THR A 33 10.68 5.36 -8.91
N PRO A 34 12.01 5.20 -8.78
CA PRO A 34 12.59 4.09 -8.05
C PRO A 34 12.23 4.17 -6.57
N GLY A 35 11.90 3.02 -5.99
CA GLY A 35 11.65 2.86 -4.56
C GLY A 35 12.95 2.67 -3.76
N PRO A 36 12.84 2.31 -2.47
CA PRO A 36 13.99 2.07 -1.59
C PRO A 36 14.99 1.03 -2.12
N HIS A 37 14.52 0.06 -2.91
CA HIS A 37 15.33 -1.01 -3.49
C HIS A 37 15.88 -0.67 -4.89
N GLY A 38 15.78 0.60 -5.33
CA GLY A 38 16.28 1.05 -6.63
C GLY A 38 15.39 0.66 -7.83
N LEU A 39 14.46 -0.27 -7.66
CA LEU A 39 13.50 -0.68 -8.70
C LEU A 39 12.25 0.22 -8.71
N THR A 40 11.76 0.49 -9.91
CA THR A 40 10.49 1.19 -10.17
C THR A 40 9.30 0.20 -10.14
N PRO A 41 8.09 0.66 -9.80
CA PRO A 41 6.89 -0.18 -9.92
C PRO A 41 6.68 -0.77 -11.32
N TYR A 42 7.09 -0.05 -12.38
CA TYR A 42 7.05 -0.56 -13.75
C TYR A 42 7.96 -1.78 -13.94
N GLU A 43 9.22 -1.67 -13.50
CA GLU A 43 10.20 -2.77 -13.60
C GLU A 43 9.76 -4.00 -12.80
N ILE A 44 9.13 -3.81 -11.64
CA ILE A 44 8.59 -4.91 -10.84
C ILE A 44 7.45 -5.63 -11.58
N LEU A 45 6.56 -4.87 -12.25
CA LEU A 45 5.39 -5.44 -12.91
C LEU A 45 5.72 -6.10 -14.25
N TYR A 46 6.63 -5.50 -15.02
CA TYR A 46 6.91 -5.90 -16.40
C TYR A 46 8.27 -6.57 -16.57
N GLY A 47 9.13 -6.59 -15.55
CA GLY A 47 10.43 -7.24 -15.60
C GLY A 47 11.48 -6.56 -16.48
N ALA A 48 11.18 -5.36 -17.00
CA ALA A 48 12.01 -4.61 -17.92
C ALA A 48 12.00 -3.12 -17.57
N PRO A 49 13.05 -2.37 -17.92
CA PRO A 49 13.04 -0.92 -17.77
C PRO A 49 11.86 -0.32 -18.56
N PRO A 50 11.24 0.77 -18.08
CA PRO A 50 10.20 1.44 -18.85
C PRO A 50 10.72 1.77 -20.24
N PRO A 51 9.92 1.55 -21.31
CA PRO A 51 10.32 1.94 -22.64
C PRO A 51 10.69 3.41 -22.57
N LEU A 52 11.95 3.72 -22.88
CA LEU A 52 12.36 5.10 -23.07
C LEU A 52 11.33 5.70 -24.01
N VAL A 53 10.69 6.79 -23.62
CA VAL A 53 9.84 7.57 -24.52
C VAL A 53 10.79 8.17 -25.55
N ASN A 54 11.24 7.34 -26.49
CA ASN A 54 11.82 7.79 -27.73
C ASN A 54 10.62 8.38 -28.47
N PHE A 55 10.60 9.70 -28.61
CA PHE A 55 9.81 10.34 -29.64
C PHE A 55 10.04 9.54 -30.94
N PRO A 56 8.99 9.11 -31.63
CA PRO A 56 9.14 8.11 -32.69
C PRO A 56 10.10 8.62 -33.77
N ASP A 57 11.27 7.99 -33.83
CA ASP A 57 12.22 8.10 -34.94
C ASP A 57 11.77 7.07 -36.01
N PRO A 58 11.53 7.48 -37.26
CA PRO A 58 11.00 6.62 -38.33
C PRO A 58 11.79 5.33 -38.63
N ASP A 59 12.99 5.15 -38.08
CA ASP A 59 13.87 3.99 -38.33
C ASP A 59 13.65 2.77 -37.40
N MET A 60 12.63 2.78 -36.52
CA MET A 60 12.29 1.68 -35.61
C MET A 60 12.01 0.32 -36.29
N THR A 61 11.72 0.31 -37.60
CA THR A 61 11.47 -0.93 -38.37
C THR A 61 12.74 -1.76 -38.64
N ARG A 62 13.94 -1.19 -38.48
CA ARG A 62 15.22 -1.91 -38.68
C ARG A 62 15.68 -2.69 -37.44
N VAL A 63 15.18 -2.34 -36.26
CA VAL A 63 15.65 -2.87 -34.95
C VAL A 63 15.00 -4.20 -34.59
N THR A 64 13.79 -4.48 -35.08
CA THR A 64 12.98 -5.64 -34.66
C THR A 64 13.49 -6.99 -35.18
N ASN A 65 14.42 -7.00 -36.14
CA ASN A 65 14.98 -8.22 -36.75
C ASN A 65 16.50 -8.39 -36.53
N SER A 66 17.08 -7.75 -35.52
CA SER A 66 18.51 -7.83 -35.25
C SER A 66 18.87 -8.98 -34.27
N PRO A 67 19.87 -9.84 -34.57
CA PRO A 67 20.40 -10.83 -33.62
C PRO A 67 20.92 -10.20 -32.31
N SER A 68 21.19 -8.88 -32.30
CA SER A 68 21.56 -8.13 -31.09
C SER A 68 20.40 -7.97 -30.10
N LEU A 69 19.14 -7.94 -30.55
CA LEU A 69 17.98 -7.80 -29.67
C LEU A 69 17.73 -9.08 -28.88
N GLN A 70 17.90 -10.25 -29.51
CA GLN A 70 17.74 -11.54 -28.84
C GLN A 70 18.83 -11.75 -27.78
N ALA A 71 20.08 -11.40 -28.08
CA ALA A 71 21.17 -11.42 -27.11
C ALA A 71 20.90 -10.45 -25.93
N HIS A 72 20.33 -9.27 -26.23
CA HIS A 72 19.95 -8.30 -25.21
C HIS A 72 18.81 -8.80 -24.30
N LEU A 73 17.78 -9.42 -24.87
CA LEU A 73 16.68 -10.03 -24.12
C LEU A 73 17.16 -11.22 -23.27
N GLN A 74 18.09 -12.03 -23.77
CA GLN A 74 18.72 -13.10 -22.98
C GLN A 74 19.54 -12.54 -21.81
N ALA A 75 20.32 -11.47 -22.04
CA ALA A 75 21.07 -10.81 -20.98
C ALA A 75 20.13 -10.19 -19.92
N LEU A 76 19.05 -9.54 -20.33
CA LEU A 76 18.01 -9.02 -19.45
C LEU A 76 17.36 -10.13 -18.61
N TYR A 77 17.01 -11.26 -19.24
CA TYR A 77 16.44 -12.42 -18.54
C TYR A 77 17.38 -12.96 -17.45
N LEU A 78 18.68 -13.06 -17.75
CA LEU A 78 19.69 -13.51 -16.78
C LEU A 78 19.82 -12.54 -15.61
N VAL A 79 19.92 -11.24 -15.88
CA VAL A 79 20.01 -10.20 -14.84
C VAL A 79 18.73 -10.17 -13.98
N GLN A 80 17.55 -10.27 -14.61
CA GLN A 80 16.28 -10.32 -13.89
C GLN A 80 16.23 -11.51 -12.94
N HIS A 81 16.66 -12.69 -13.38
CA HIS A 81 16.70 -13.89 -12.55
C HIS A 81 17.69 -13.78 -11.37
N GLU A 82 18.81 -13.08 -11.58
CA GLU A 82 19.78 -12.79 -10.51
C GLU A 82 19.23 -11.81 -9.47
N VAL A 83 18.54 -10.75 -9.90
CA VAL A 83 17.97 -9.72 -9.01
C VAL A 83 16.71 -10.21 -8.28
N TRP A 84 15.95 -11.15 -8.86
CA TRP A 84 14.71 -11.63 -8.27
C TRP A 84 14.92 -12.38 -6.95
N ARG A 85 16.01 -13.14 -6.80
CA ARG A 85 16.32 -13.88 -5.57
C ARG A 85 16.53 -12.97 -4.34
N PRO A 86 17.42 -11.97 -4.36
CA PRO A 86 17.58 -11.04 -3.23
C PRO A 86 16.33 -10.18 -3.02
N LEU A 87 15.58 -9.85 -4.08
CA LEU A 87 14.31 -9.13 -3.96
C LEU A 87 13.26 -9.97 -3.22
N ALA A 88 13.08 -11.23 -3.61
CA ALA A 88 12.17 -12.16 -2.95
C ALA A 88 12.56 -12.34 -1.47
N ALA A 89 13.86 -12.50 -1.18
CA ALA A 89 14.36 -12.60 0.20
C ALA A 89 14.05 -11.34 1.03
N ALA A 90 14.29 -10.15 0.49
CA ALA A 90 14.00 -8.89 1.19
C ALA A 90 12.50 -8.70 1.48
N TYR A 91 11.63 -9.11 0.54
CA TYR A 91 10.18 -9.10 0.78
C TYR A 91 9.76 -10.16 1.81
N GLN A 92 10.42 -11.31 1.82
CA GLN A 92 10.16 -12.38 2.78
C GLN A 92 10.57 -11.98 4.20
N GLU A 93 11.73 -11.35 4.38
CA GLU A 93 12.13 -10.74 5.68
C GLU A 93 11.12 -9.69 6.17
N GLN A 94 10.50 -8.94 5.25
CA GLN A 94 9.46 -7.97 5.61
C GLN A 94 8.16 -8.66 6.07
N LEU A 95 7.81 -9.82 5.50
CA LEU A 95 6.68 -10.64 5.96
C LEU A 95 6.97 -11.30 7.31
N ASP A 96 8.21 -11.69 7.56
CA ASP A 96 8.67 -12.32 8.80
C ASP A 96 8.83 -11.31 9.95
N ARG A 97 8.70 -10.01 9.68
CA ARG A 97 8.67 -8.99 10.74
C ARG A 97 7.49 -9.28 11.66
N PRO A 98 7.73 -9.53 12.96
CA PRO A 98 6.65 -9.88 13.87
C PRO A 98 5.68 -8.71 13.95
N VAL A 99 4.47 -8.91 13.43
CA VAL A 99 3.33 -8.05 13.75
C VAL A 99 3.11 -8.23 15.24
N VAL A 100 3.46 -7.22 16.04
CA VAL A 100 3.21 -7.25 17.49
C VAL A 100 1.72 -7.50 17.68
N PRO A 101 1.32 -8.69 18.16
CA PRO A 101 -0.09 -9.01 18.27
C PRO A 101 -0.73 -8.13 19.33
N HIS A 102 -1.98 -7.76 19.12
CA HIS A 102 -2.74 -7.06 20.15
C HIS A 102 -2.92 -7.95 21.40
N PRO A 103 -3.12 -7.36 22.60
CA PRO A 103 -3.20 -8.13 23.85
C PRO A 103 -4.53 -8.87 24.08
N TYR A 104 -5.56 -8.63 23.25
CA TYR A 104 -6.90 -9.19 23.45
C TYR A 104 -6.96 -10.70 23.25
N ARG A 105 -7.78 -11.36 24.07
CA ARG A 105 -8.07 -12.80 24.04
C ARG A 105 -9.54 -13.06 23.75
N VAL A 106 -9.84 -14.27 23.29
CA VAL A 106 -11.22 -14.74 23.16
C VAL A 106 -11.87 -14.75 24.55
N GLY A 107 -13.07 -14.19 24.65
CA GLY A 107 -13.79 -13.98 25.91
C GLY A 107 -13.61 -12.59 26.54
N ASP A 108 -12.63 -11.80 26.09
CA ASP A 108 -12.47 -10.43 26.58
C ASP A 108 -13.66 -9.55 26.18
N THR A 109 -13.98 -8.60 27.04
CA THR A 109 -14.99 -7.59 26.77
C THR A 109 -14.34 -6.33 26.23
N VAL A 110 -14.80 -5.84 25.07
CA VAL A 110 -14.17 -4.73 24.37
C VAL A 110 -15.18 -3.72 23.82
N TRP A 111 -14.78 -2.46 23.82
CA TRP A 111 -15.48 -1.36 23.16
C TRP A 111 -14.98 -1.20 21.72
N VAL A 112 -15.91 -0.98 20.79
CA VAL A 112 -15.59 -0.80 19.37
C VAL A 112 -15.80 0.65 18.95
N ARG A 113 -14.79 1.23 18.29
CA ARG A 113 -14.86 2.61 17.80
C ARG A 113 -15.82 2.73 16.62
N ARG A 114 -16.69 3.73 16.67
CA ARG A 114 -17.58 4.10 15.56
C ARG A 114 -16.80 4.87 14.49
N HIS A 115 -16.95 4.47 13.23
CA HIS A 115 -16.33 5.14 12.08
C HIS A 115 -17.05 6.44 11.68
N GLN A 116 -18.38 6.46 11.76
CA GLN A 116 -19.20 7.64 11.51
C GLN A 116 -20.07 7.93 12.74
N THR A 117 -19.68 8.92 13.54
CA THR A 117 -20.49 9.44 14.64
C THR A 117 -21.50 10.45 14.09
N LYS A 118 -22.79 10.22 14.32
CA LYS A 118 -23.79 11.29 14.20
C LYS A 118 -23.65 12.24 15.40
N ASN A 119 -24.17 13.46 15.26
CA ASN A 119 -24.12 14.44 16.34
C ASN A 119 -24.69 13.85 17.64
N LEU A 120 -23.94 14.00 18.73
CA LEU A 120 -24.29 13.62 20.10
C LEU A 120 -24.37 12.10 20.39
N GLU A 121 -23.83 11.23 19.55
CA GLU A 121 -23.69 9.80 19.87
C GLU A 121 -22.33 9.46 20.53
N PRO A 122 -22.28 8.48 21.44
CA PRO A 122 -21.01 7.99 21.97
C PRO A 122 -20.15 7.40 20.85
N ARG A 123 -18.87 7.77 20.88
CA ARG A 123 -17.86 7.34 19.90
C ARG A 123 -17.53 5.85 20.00
N TRP A 124 -17.77 5.24 21.15
CA TRP A 124 -17.54 3.83 21.42
C TRP A 124 -18.87 3.10 21.54
N LYS A 125 -18.98 1.92 20.95
CA LYS A 125 -20.17 1.06 21.01
C LYS A 125 -19.88 -0.16 21.87
N GLY A 126 -20.85 -0.47 22.74
CA GLY A 126 -21.00 -1.71 23.51
C GLY A 126 -19.81 -2.06 24.42
N PRO A 127 -20.02 -2.89 25.43
CA PRO A 127 -19.14 -4.02 25.63
C PRO A 127 -19.55 -5.12 24.64
N TYR A 128 -18.64 -5.53 23.76
CA TYR A 128 -18.78 -6.73 22.93
C TYR A 128 -17.80 -7.80 23.41
N THR A 129 -18.22 -9.05 23.36
CA THR A 129 -17.32 -10.17 23.67
C THR A 129 -16.51 -10.56 22.45
N VAL A 130 -15.21 -10.72 22.61
CA VAL A 130 -14.30 -11.20 21.55
C VAL A 130 -14.55 -12.70 21.33
N LEU A 131 -14.90 -13.07 20.10
CA LEU A 131 -15.16 -14.45 19.68
C LEU A 131 -13.91 -15.08 19.04
N LEU A 132 -13.16 -14.32 18.24
CA LEU A 132 -11.94 -14.78 17.57
C LEU A 132 -10.90 -13.65 17.51
N THR A 133 -9.63 -14.03 17.45
CA THR A 133 -8.49 -13.12 17.36
C THR A 133 -7.57 -13.51 16.20
N THR A 134 -7.06 -12.50 15.50
CA THR A 134 -5.96 -12.61 14.51
C THR A 134 -4.87 -11.62 14.94
N PRO A 135 -3.64 -11.65 14.42
CA PRO A 135 -2.59 -10.73 14.89
C PRO A 135 -2.98 -9.24 14.89
N THR A 136 -3.85 -8.81 13.95
CA THR A 136 -4.23 -7.39 13.77
C THR A 136 -5.70 -7.08 14.02
N ALA A 137 -6.58 -8.08 14.09
CA ALA A 137 -8.02 -7.84 14.13
C ALA A 137 -8.79 -8.85 15.00
N LEU A 138 -9.92 -8.38 15.52
CA LEU A 138 -10.85 -9.12 16.36
C LEU A 138 -12.16 -9.39 15.63
N LYS A 139 -12.74 -10.54 15.91
CA LYS A 139 -14.14 -10.83 15.65
C LYS A 139 -14.89 -10.71 16.96
N VAL A 140 -15.92 -9.87 17.00
CA VAL A 140 -16.71 -9.65 18.21
C VAL A 140 -18.16 -10.03 17.97
N ASP A 141 -18.87 -10.34 19.06
CA ASP A 141 -20.28 -10.70 18.99
C ASP A 141 -21.14 -9.55 18.44
N GLY A 142 -22.20 -9.87 17.71
CA GLY A 142 -23.13 -8.91 17.13
C GLY A 142 -22.59 -8.03 15.98
N ILE A 143 -21.31 -8.16 15.59
CA ILE A 143 -20.72 -7.43 14.45
C ILE A 143 -20.22 -8.39 13.38
N ALA A 144 -20.76 -8.29 12.17
CA ALA A 144 -20.40 -9.16 11.05
C ALA A 144 -18.96 -8.94 10.55
N ALA A 145 -18.45 -7.71 10.61
CA ALA A 145 -17.10 -7.37 10.16
C ALA A 145 -16.01 -7.73 11.18
N TRP A 146 -14.79 -7.96 10.69
CA TRP A 146 -13.58 -7.97 11.51
C TRP A 146 -13.16 -6.55 11.87
N ILE A 147 -12.68 -6.34 13.09
CA ILE A 147 -12.35 -5.02 13.62
C ILE A 147 -10.86 -4.97 13.90
N HIS A 148 -10.15 -4.05 13.25
CA HIS A 148 -8.73 -3.84 13.52
C HIS A 148 -8.50 -3.43 14.98
N ALA A 149 -7.46 -3.98 15.63
CA ALA A 149 -7.17 -3.77 17.04
C ALA A 149 -7.04 -2.30 17.44
N ALA A 150 -6.56 -1.45 16.53
CA ALA A 150 -6.48 0.00 16.75
C ALA A 150 -7.85 0.69 16.94
N HIS A 151 -8.95 0.03 16.58
CA HIS A 151 -10.32 0.52 16.75
C HIS A 151 -11.04 -0.13 17.93
N VAL A 152 -10.29 -0.81 18.80
CA VAL A 152 -10.80 -1.53 19.96
C VAL A 152 -10.19 -0.96 21.23
N LYS A 153 -10.96 -0.96 22.32
CA LYS A 153 -10.48 -0.64 23.67
C LYS A 153 -11.00 -1.70 24.65
N ALA A 154 -10.19 -2.10 25.63
CA ALA A 154 -10.67 -3.01 26.68
C ALA A 154 -11.81 -2.36 27.47
N ALA A 155 -12.85 -3.13 27.79
CA ALA A 155 -13.86 -2.73 28.75
C ALA A 155 -13.37 -3.10 30.15
N ASP A 156 -13.13 -2.11 31.01
CA ASP A 156 -12.79 -2.39 32.40
C ASP A 156 -13.92 -3.21 33.07
N PRO A 157 -13.59 -4.26 33.85
CA PRO A 157 -14.59 -5.06 34.56
C PRO A 157 -15.30 -4.29 35.70
N GLY A 158 -14.90 -3.03 35.97
CA GLY A 158 -15.51 -2.16 36.96
C GLY A 158 -15.82 -0.76 36.40
N GLY A 159 -17.01 -0.62 35.79
CA GLY A 159 -17.82 0.59 35.72
C GLY A 159 -17.16 1.96 35.44
N GLY A 160 -17.35 2.45 34.20
CA GLY A 160 -17.45 3.89 33.90
C GLY A 160 -16.44 4.42 32.88
N PRO A 161 -16.84 5.39 32.01
CA PRO A 161 -15.92 5.99 31.04
C PRO A 161 -14.86 6.83 31.78
N SER A 162 -13.66 6.28 31.93
CA SER A 162 -12.50 7.03 32.42
C SER A 162 -12.13 8.13 31.41
N SER A 163 -12.63 9.32 31.66
CA SER A 163 -12.13 10.58 31.10
C SER A 163 -10.77 10.87 31.73
N ARG A 164 -9.68 10.56 31.03
CA ARG A 164 -8.39 11.21 31.29
C ARG A 164 -8.14 12.22 30.17
N LEU A 165 -8.53 13.46 30.47
CA LEU A 165 -7.91 14.67 29.92
C LEU A 165 -6.57 14.85 30.64
N THR A 166 -5.49 14.85 29.88
CA THR A 166 -4.28 15.67 30.07
C THR A 166 -3.60 15.76 28.72
#